data_AF-A0A671MKG7-F1
#
_entry.id   AF-A0A671MKG7-F1
#
_cell.length_a   1.000
_cell.length_b   1.000
_cell.length_c   1.000
_cell.angle_alpha   90.00
_cell.angle_beta   90.00
_cell.angle_gamma   90.00
#
_symmetry.space_group_name_H-M   'P 1'
#
loop_
_entity.id
_entity.type
_entity.pdbx_description
1 polymer ?
#
loop_
_entity_poly.entity_id
_entity_poly.type
_entity_poly.pdbx_seq_one_letter_code
_entity_poly.pdbx_strand_id
1 'polypeptide(L)'
;MTQNQQMICDLASYFLLTGLITGMATAQSVFTVVVSILFITELILAEKDHYEILGVPKDASDRQIKKAFHKLAMRYHPDKNK
;
A
#
# COMPACT_ATOMS: atom_id res chain seq x y z
N MET A 1 -6.16 -40.89 10.46
CA MET A 1 -4.73 -40.59 10.77
C MET A 1 -3.99 -40.10 9.52
N THR A 2 -4.53 -39.13 8.78
CA THR A 2 -3.95 -38.73 7.47
C THR A 2 -3.65 -37.24 7.34
N GLN A 3 -4.18 -36.39 8.23
CA GLN A 3 -3.98 -34.93 8.13
C GLN A 3 -2.56 -34.49 8.50
N ASN A 4 -1.89 -35.21 9.43
CA ASN A 4 -0.54 -34.84 9.87
C ASN A 4 0.54 -35.24 8.84
N GLN A 5 0.33 -36.35 8.13
CA GLN A 5 1.24 -36.79 7.07
C GLN A 5 1.14 -35.92 5.81
N GLN A 6 -0.07 -35.46 5.45
CA GLN A 6 -0.29 -34.58 4.30
C GLN A 6 0.37 -33.21 4.52
N MET A 7 0.24 -32.64 5.71
CA MET A 7 0.88 -31.36 6.06
C MET A 7 2.39 -31.41 5.90
N ILE A 8 3.03 -32.51 6.31
CA ILE A 8 4.48 -32.69 6.21
C ILE A 8 4.93 -32.78 4.74
N CYS A 9 4.16 -33.46 3.88
CA CYS A 9 4.44 -33.54 2.44
C CYS A 9 4.28 -32.17 1.74
N ASP A 10 3.29 -31.38 2.14
CA ASP A 10 3.06 -30.04 1.59
C ASP A 10 4.15 -29.05 2.05
N LEU A 11 4.57 -29.12 3.32
CA LEU A 11 5.66 -28.31 3.87
C LEU A 11 7.01 -28.65 3.23
N ALA A 12 7.27 -29.94 3.00
CA ALA A 12 8.48 -30.41 2.32
C ALA A 12 8.50 -29.95 0.85
N SER A 13 7.34 -29.96 0.17
CA SER A 13 7.22 -29.47 -1.21
C SER A 13 7.43 -27.95 -1.30
N TYR A 14 6.89 -27.19 -0.34
CA TYR A 14 7.12 -25.75 -0.26
C TYR A 14 8.59 -25.43 0.03
N PHE A 15 9.24 -26.14 0.96
CA PHE A 15 10.66 -25.95 1.28
C PHE A 15 11.58 -26.26 0.10
N LEU A 16 11.30 -27.33 -0.65
CA LEU A 16 12.03 -27.69 -1.88
C LEU A 16 11.79 -26.68 -3.01
N LEU A 17 10.56 -26.18 -3.18
CA LEU A 17 10.23 -25.14 -4.17
C LEU A 17 10.88 -23.79 -3.83
N THR A 18 10.88 -23.37 -2.55
CA THR A 18 11.58 -22.15 -2.12
C THR A 18 13.10 -22.30 -2.23
N GLY A 19 13.65 -23.49 -1.98
CA GLY A 19 15.09 -23.77 -2.12
C GLY A 19 15.57 -23.69 -3.57
N LEU A 20 14.75 -24.17 -4.53
CA LEU A 20 15.07 -24.13 -5.95
C LEU A 20 15.10 -22.69 -6.50
N ILE A 21 14.18 -21.83 -6.06
CA ILE A 21 14.15 -20.41 -6.44
C ILE A 21 15.30 -19.63 -5.78
N THR A 22 15.72 -20.05 -4.59
CA THR A 22 16.79 -19.38 -3.81
C THR A 22 18.21 -19.75 -4.29
N GLY A 23 18.37 -20.82 -5.09
CA GLY A 23 19.68 -21.34 -5.52
C GLY A 23 20.44 -20.54 -6.58
N MET A 24 19.80 -19.57 -7.26
CA MET A 24 20.42 -18.79 -8.35
C MET A 24 20.16 -17.29 -8.27
N ALA A 25 20.25 -16.67 -7.09
CA ALA A 25 19.97 -15.24 -6.99
C ALA A 25 20.73 -14.47 -5.88
N THR A 26 21.96 -14.87 -5.53
CA THR A 26 22.68 -14.21 -4.43
C THR A 26 23.12 -12.76 -4.74
N ALA A 27 23.11 -12.33 -6.01
CA ALA A 27 23.35 -10.92 -6.39
C ALA A 27 22.11 -10.19 -6.93
N GLN A 28 21.20 -10.88 -7.64
CA GLN A 28 19.99 -10.27 -8.23
C GLN A 28 18.78 -10.24 -7.29
N SER A 29 18.67 -11.13 -6.29
CA SER A 29 17.55 -11.16 -5.35
C SER A 29 17.55 -9.97 -4.39
N VAL A 30 18.73 -9.61 -3.86
CA VAL A 30 18.89 -8.47 -2.94
C VAL A 30 18.49 -7.17 -3.63
N PHE A 31 18.88 -6.99 -4.89
CA PHE A 31 18.52 -5.79 -5.66
C PHE A 31 17.00 -5.69 -5.87
N THR A 32 16.34 -6.78 -6.25
CA THR A 32 14.88 -6.79 -6.43
C THR A 32 14.14 -6.53 -5.12
N VAL A 33 14.59 -7.12 -4.01
CA VAL A 33 13.97 -6.89 -2.68
C VAL A 33 14.17 -5.45 -2.22
N VAL A 34 15.36 -4.87 -2.40
CA VAL A 34 15.65 -3.47 -2.05
C VAL A 34 14.81 -2.50 -2.91
N VAL A 35 14.72 -2.72 -4.23
CA VAL A 35 13.87 -1.89 -5.12
C VAL A 35 12.40 -2.02 -4.74
N SER A 36 11.93 -3.21 -4.38
CA SER A 36 10.55 -3.43 -3.93
C SER A 36 10.26 -2.70 -2.62
N ILE A 37 11.17 -2.78 -1.64
CA ILE A 37 11.04 -2.08 -0.35
C ILE A 37 11.03 -0.56 -0.55
N LEU A 38 11.91 -0.02 -1.40
CA LEU A 38 11.94 1.41 -1.74
C LEU A 38 10.63 1.90 -2.37
N PHE A 39 10.03 1.09 -3.25
CA PHE A 39 8.76 1.44 -3.88
C PHE A 39 7.59 1.40 -2.90
N ILE A 40 7.59 0.44 -1.97
CA ILE A 40 6.58 0.31 -0.92
C ILE A 40 6.65 1.49 0.06
N THR A 41 7.83 1.97 0.43
CA THR A 41 7.97 3.13 1.33
C THR A 41 7.38 4.41 0.76
N GLU A 42 7.57 4.67 -0.54
CA GLU A 42 6.99 5.83 -1.23
C GLU A 42 5.46 5.72 -1.35
N LEU A 43 4.94 4.49 -1.45
CA LEU A 43 3.49 4.23 -1.51
C LEU A 43 2.80 4.51 -0.17
N ILE A 44 3.44 4.16 0.96
CA ILE A 44 2.86 4.31 2.30
C ILE A 44 2.93 5.77 2.77
N LEU A 45 3.99 6.51 2.45
CA LEU A 45 4.14 7.92 2.84
C LEU A 45 3.14 8.85 2.12
N ALA A 46 2.50 8.36 1.06
CA ALA A 46 1.48 9.09 0.30
C ALA A 46 0.08 9.04 0.94
N GLU A 47 -0.08 8.46 2.13
CA GLU A 47 -1.28 8.59 2.96
C GLU A 47 -1.40 10.04 3.47
N LYS A 48 -1.71 10.96 2.56
CA LYS A 48 -2.00 12.34 2.91
C LYS A 48 -3.25 12.34 3.79
N ASP A 49 -3.19 12.96 4.95
CA ASP A 49 -4.33 13.17 5.82
C ASP A 49 -5.43 13.93 5.04
N HIS A 50 -6.45 13.21 4.55
CA HIS A 50 -7.55 13.76 3.74
C HIS A 50 -8.31 14.86 4.48
N TYR A 51 -8.43 14.72 5.80
CA TYR A 51 -9.01 15.69 6.69
C TYR A 51 -8.18 16.98 6.77
N GLU A 52 -6.85 16.85 6.77
CA GLU A 52 -5.94 18.00 6.77
C GLU A 52 -5.97 18.74 5.43
N ILE A 53 -6.02 18.01 4.30
CA ILE A 53 -6.19 18.59 2.95
C ILE A 53 -7.48 19.41 2.86
N LEU A 54 -8.57 18.88 3.42
CA LEU A 54 -9.86 19.57 3.47
C LEU A 54 -9.92 20.67 4.54
N GLY A 55 -8.95 20.72 5.47
CA GLY A 55 -8.91 21.64 6.60
C GLY A 55 -10.02 21.39 7.62
N VAL A 56 -10.41 20.14 7.82
CA VAL A 56 -11.46 19.72 8.77
C VAL A 56 -10.88 18.77 9.84
N PRO A 57 -11.45 18.73 11.06
CA PRO A 57 -11.06 17.76 12.07
C PRO A 57 -11.42 16.33 11.65
N LYS A 58 -10.73 15.33 12.21
CA LYS A 58 -11.02 13.90 11.95
C LYS A 58 -12.44 13.49 12.41
N ASP A 59 -13.01 14.22 13.36
CA ASP A 59 -14.38 14.03 13.86
C ASP A 59 -15.44 14.84 13.07
N ALA A 60 -15.09 15.39 11.90
CA ALA A 60 -16.01 16.21 11.12
C ALA A 60 -17.22 15.41 10.60
N SER A 61 -18.41 16.00 10.71
CA SER A 61 -19.63 15.47 10.10
C SER A 61 -19.60 15.59 8.57
N ASP A 62 -20.30 14.70 7.86
CA ASP A 62 -20.49 14.75 6.40
C ASP A 62 -20.88 16.13 5.88
N ARG A 63 -21.71 16.87 6.63
CA ARG A 63 -22.11 18.24 6.28
C ARG A 63 -20.92 19.20 6.26
N GLN A 64 -20.00 19.07 7.20
CA GLN A 64 -18.79 19.91 7.30
C GLN A 64 -17.80 19.57 6.19
N ILE A 65 -17.59 18.28 5.92
CA ILE A 65 -16.76 17.78 4.81
C ILE A 65 -17.27 18.33 3.47
N LYS A 66 -18.57 18.22 3.20
CA LYS A 66 -19.18 18.71 1.95
C LYS A 66 -19.05 20.22 1.80
N LYS A 67 -19.19 20.98 2.89
CA LYS A 67 -19.05 22.44 2.89
C LYS A 67 -17.60 22.87 2.62
N ALA A 68 -16.62 22.21 3.26
CA ALA A 68 -15.20 22.46 3.05
C ALA A 68 -14.78 22.15 1.61
N PHE A 69 -15.21 20.99 1.08
CA PHE A 69 -14.99 20.60 -0.30
C PHE A 69 -15.56 21.61 -1.30
N HIS A 70 -16.82 22.04 -1.12
CA HIS A 70 -17.44 23.02 -2.00
C HIS A 70 -16.66 24.35 -2.01
N LYS A 71 -16.20 24.82 -0.85
CA LYS A 71 -15.39 26.04 -0.73
C LYS A 71 -14.07 25.91 -1.47
N LEU A 72 -13.36 24.78 -1.36
CA LEU A 72 -12.11 24.52 -2.07
C LEU A 72 -12.33 24.41 -3.58
N ALA A 73 -13.37 23.69 -4.01
CA ALA A 73 -13.71 23.54 -5.41
C ALA A 73 -14.01 24.89 -6.08
N MET A 74 -14.70 25.81 -5.39
CA MET A 74 -14.94 27.16 -5.91
C MET A 74 -13.68 28.01 -6.01
N ARG A 75 -12.67 27.77 -5.15
CA ARG A 75 -11.39 28.51 -5.17
C ARG A 75 -10.50 28.08 -6.33
N TYR A 76 -10.49 26.79 -6.64
CA TYR A 76 -9.72 26.22 -7.74
C TYR A 76 -10.53 26.05 -9.03
N HIS A 77 -11.75 26.59 -9.08
CA HIS A 77 -12.60 26.46 -10.26
C HIS A 77 -11.94 27.21 -11.43
N PRO A 78 -11.61 26.53 -12.55
CA PRO A 78 -10.86 27.14 -13.66
C PRO A 78 -11.63 28.25 -14.37
N ASP A 79 -12.96 28.28 -14.20
CA ASP A 79 -13.86 29.29 -14.78
C ASP A 79 -13.87 30.63 -14.04
N LYS A 80 -13.35 30.69 -12.81
CA LYS A 80 -13.32 31.93 -12.00
C LYS A 80 -11.96 32.64 -12.00
N ASN A 81 -10.95 32.07 -12.63
CA ASN A 81 -9.58 32.59 -12.66
C ASN A 81 -9.11 32.93 -14.10
N LYS A 82 -10.04 33.31 -14.97
CA LYS A 82 -9.77 33.99 -16.24
C LYS A 82 -10.28 35.42 -16.17
#